data_AF-A0A956SDH9-F1
#
_entry.id   AF-A0A956SDH9-F1
#
_cell.length_a   1.000
_cell.length_b   1.000
_cell.length_c   1.000
_cell.angle_alpha   90.00
_cell.angle_beta   90.00
_cell.angle_gamma   90.00
#
_symmetry.space_group_name_H-M   'P 1'
#
loop_
_entity.id
_entity.type
_entity.pdbx_description
1 polymer ?
#
loop_
_entity_poly.entity_id
_entity_poly.type
_entity_poly.pdbx_seq_one_letter_code
_entity_poly.pdbx_strand_id
1 'polypeptide(L)'
;MFKRVAILTMVGNTRYGRGPGHTAIAIDDKVYSFGDISICLGNDGVYSSGWIEMGVRDYIAQNSWRPVVVQELSASKVDARDVFRHIQRCADREDEHLGSGDGSSRAALAVEAGMAAPFDRAGIDTPYKLYQLAKYRGIVSQAYYYWGCTQRKGEGEFKLSVFYRETENPTPAICQWR
;
A
#
# COMPACT_ATOMS: atom_id res chain seq x y z
N MET A 1 2.86 -20.58 3.15
CA MET A 1 2.80 -20.46 1.67
C MET A 1 2.11 -19.14 1.40
N PHE A 2 2.80 -18.21 0.73
CA PHE A 2 2.21 -16.90 0.42
C PHE A 2 1.08 -17.05 -0.59
N LYS A 3 -0.05 -16.38 -0.37
CA LYS A 3 -1.23 -16.55 -1.23
C LYS A 3 -1.68 -15.26 -1.88
N ARG A 4 -1.49 -14.11 -1.23
CA ARG A 4 -2.08 -12.84 -1.66
C ARG A 4 -1.05 -11.73 -1.65
N VAL A 5 -1.06 -10.93 -2.71
CA VAL A 5 -0.35 -9.64 -2.79
C VAL A 5 -1.37 -8.55 -3.07
N ALA A 6 -1.25 -7.41 -2.41
CA ALA A 6 -2.01 -6.22 -2.76
C ALA A 6 -1.12 -4.98 -2.76
N ILE A 7 -1.43 -4.03 -3.64
CA ILE A 7 -0.87 -2.68 -3.60
C ILE A 7 -1.79 -1.82 -2.75
N LEU A 8 -1.23 -1.18 -1.74
CA LEU A 8 -1.90 -0.20 -0.90
C LEU A 8 -1.47 1.19 -1.36
N THR A 9 -2.40 1.94 -1.95
CA THR A 9 -2.20 3.32 -2.39
C THR A 9 -2.91 4.26 -1.43
N MET A 10 -2.18 5.03 -0.66
CA MET A 10 -2.78 6.03 0.23
C MET A 10 -2.89 7.38 -0.45
N VAL A 11 -4.01 8.05 -0.26
CA VAL A 11 -4.25 9.39 -0.77
C VAL A 11 -3.73 10.41 0.25
N GLY A 12 -2.66 11.11 -0.10
CA GLY A 12 -2.02 12.13 0.75
C GLY A 12 -1.06 11.58 1.80
N ASN A 13 -0.13 12.45 2.22
CA ASN A 13 0.93 12.16 3.19
C ASN A 13 0.73 12.81 4.54
N THR A 14 -0.13 13.83 4.63
CA THR A 14 -0.45 14.49 5.89
C THR A 14 -1.92 14.35 6.20
N ARG A 15 -2.29 14.50 7.48
CA ARG A 15 -3.69 14.49 7.94
C ARG A 15 -4.59 15.49 7.21
N TYR A 16 -4.02 16.49 6.55
CA TYR A 16 -4.73 17.49 5.75
C TYR A 16 -4.73 17.19 4.24
N GLY A 17 -4.35 15.97 3.83
CA GLY A 17 -4.36 15.54 2.44
C GLY A 17 -3.26 16.17 1.56
N ARG A 18 -2.15 16.64 2.15
CA ARG A 18 -1.03 17.20 1.36
C ARG A 18 -0.08 16.12 0.86
N GLY A 19 0.48 16.31 -0.33
CA GLY A 19 1.53 15.46 -0.92
C GLY A 19 1.00 14.34 -1.83
N PRO A 20 1.89 13.66 -2.56
CA PRO A 20 1.53 12.67 -3.59
C PRO A 20 0.90 11.38 -3.05
N GLY A 21 0.91 11.20 -1.72
CA GLY A 21 0.48 9.96 -1.07
C GLY A 21 1.62 9.00 -0.82
N HIS A 22 1.26 7.78 -0.41
CA HIS A 22 2.21 6.73 -0.06
C HIS A 22 1.84 5.40 -0.71
N THR A 23 2.82 4.52 -0.86
CA THR A 23 2.63 3.19 -1.42
C THR A 23 3.21 2.14 -0.48
N ALA A 24 2.44 1.10 -0.22
CA ALA A 24 2.92 -0.09 0.47
C ALA A 24 2.43 -1.35 -0.23
N ILE A 25 3.07 -2.48 0.06
CA ILE A 25 2.70 -3.80 -0.45
C ILE A 25 2.19 -4.64 0.71
N ALA A 26 0.97 -5.15 0.62
CA ALA A 26 0.49 -6.19 1.54
C ALA A 26 0.80 -7.56 0.96
N ILE A 27 1.36 -8.46 1.78
CA ILE A 27 1.51 -9.88 1.46
C ILE A 27 0.88 -10.67 2.61
N ASP A 28 -0.19 -11.40 2.30
CA ASP A 28 -1.07 -12.04 3.28
C ASP A 28 -1.52 -11.11 4.42
N ASP A 29 -1.03 -11.30 5.66
CA ASP A 29 -1.40 -10.53 6.86
C ASP A 29 -0.38 -9.45 7.24
N LYS A 30 0.66 -9.27 6.41
CA LYS A 30 1.72 -8.28 6.62
C LYS A 30 1.70 -7.20 5.55
N VAL A 31 2.12 -6.00 5.95
CA VAL A 31 2.37 -4.86 5.07
C VAL A 31 3.86 -4.53 5.13
N TYR A 32 4.43 -4.34 3.95
CA TYR A 32 5.77 -3.89 3.71
C TYR A 32 5.70 -2.48 3.11
N SER A 33 6.17 -1.51 3.86
CA SER A 33 6.19 -0.10 3.50
C SER A 33 7.62 0.34 3.35
N PHE A 34 7.98 0.98 2.24
CA PHE A 34 9.32 1.54 2.05
C PHE A 34 9.33 3.02 2.41
N GLY A 35 10.31 3.45 3.22
CA GLY A 35 10.54 4.86 3.52
C GLY A 35 10.09 5.29 4.91
N ASP A 36 10.02 6.60 5.11
CA ASP A 36 9.94 7.23 6.42
C ASP A 36 8.65 6.90 7.19
N ILE A 37 8.82 6.20 8.31
CA ILE A 37 7.73 5.85 9.23
C ILE A 37 7.13 7.11 9.87
N SER A 38 7.90 8.21 9.98
CA SER A 38 7.47 9.46 10.62
C SER A 38 6.19 10.02 9.97
N ILE A 39 6.17 10.01 8.63
CA ILE A 39 5.04 10.45 7.79
C ILE A 39 3.86 9.47 7.88
N CYS A 40 4.14 8.18 7.98
CA CYS A 40 3.10 7.13 8.06
C CYS A 40 2.48 6.99 9.46
N LEU A 41 3.21 7.35 10.52
CA LEU A 41 2.76 7.29 11.91
C LEU A 41 2.23 8.62 12.44
N GLY A 42 2.42 9.72 11.71
CA GLY A 42 2.11 11.07 12.19
C GLY A 42 2.97 11.49 13.38
N ASN A 43 4.16 10.90 13.50
CA ASN A 43 5.17 11.25 14.49
C ASN A 43 6.27 12.01 13.75
N ASP A 44 6.19 13.33 13.73
CA ASP A 44 7.20 14.19 13.11
C ASP A 44 8.54 14.01 13.88
N GLY A 45 9.51 13.27 13.33
CA GLY A 45 10.90 13.32 13.84
C GLY A 45 11.71 12.03 13.99
N VAL A 46 11.25 10.86 13.55
CA VAL A 46 12.11 9.64 13.50
C VAL A 46 12.19 9.12 12.08
N TYR A 47 13.30 9.43 11.41
CA TYR A 47 13.60 8.97 10.05
C TYR A 47 14.18 7.56 10.11
N SER A 48 13.42 6.56 9.66
CA SER A 48 13.94 5.22 9.40
C SER A 48 13.96 4.97 7.90
N SER A 49 15.11 4.58 7.36
CA SER A 49 15.28 4.19 5.97
C SER A 49 15.00 2.71 5.76
N GLY A 50 14.39 2.35 4.63
CA GLY A 50 14.26 0.96 4.18
C GLY A 50 12.84 0.39 4.25
N TRP A 51 12.74 -0.94 4.12
CA TRP A 51 11.48 -1.67 4.23
C TRP A 51 11.10 -1.89 5.68
N ILE A 52 9.86 -1.53 6.00
CA ILE A 52 9.27 -1.67 7.32
C ILE A 52 8.15 -2.70 7.23
N GLU A 53 8.20 -3.71 8.07
CA GLU A 53 7.15 -4.73 8.19
C GLU A 53 6.19 -4.39 9.32
N MET A 54 4.88 -4.52 9.06
CA MET A 54 3.82 -4.34 10.05
C MET A 54 2.65 -5.29 9.79
N GLY A 55 1.86 -5.63 10.81
CA GLY A 55 0.58 -6.30 10.59
C GLY A 55 -0.40 -5.41 9.81
N VAL A 56 -1.17 -5.99 8.88
CA VAL A 56 -2.16 -5.25 8.06
C VAL A 56 -3.12 -4.43 8.92
N ARG A 57 -3.60 -5.00 10.03
CA ARG A 57 -4.54 -4.32 10.94
C ARG A 57 -3.93 -3.09 11.58
N ASP A 58 -2.71 -3.21 12.09
CA ASP A 58 -2.01 -2.10 12.75
C ASP A 58 -1.68 -1.00 11.74
N TYR A 59 -1.22 -1.41 10.55
CA TYR A 59 -0.88 -0.50 9.48
C TYR A 59 -2.11 0.30 9.01
N ILE A 60 -3.24 -0.36 8.79
CA ILE A 60 -4.50 0.30 8.43
C ILE A 60 -5.01 1.20 9.58
N ALA A 61 -4.86 0.78 10.84
CA ALA A 61 -5.29 1.55 12.00
C ALA A 61 -4.48 2.85 12.17
N GLN A 62 -3.17 2.81 11.95
CA GLN A 62 -2.29 3.99 12.02
C GLN A 62 -2.52 4.96 10.86
N ASN A 63 -3.01 4.42 9.74
CA ASN A 63 -3.33 5.17 8.53
C ASN A 63 -4.84 5.44 8.36
N SER A 64 -5.63 5.28 9.42
CA SER A 64 -7.10 5.36 9.31
C SER A 64 -7.59 6.73 8.86
N TRP A 65 -6.82 7.78 9.13
CA TRP A 65 -7.14 9.17 8.77
C TRP A 65 -7.06 9.47 7.27
N ARG A 66 -6.48 8.58 6.45
CA ARG A 66 -6.39 8.74 5.00
C ARG A 66 -7.21 7.68 4.25
N PRO A 67 -7.83 8.04 3.11
CA PRO A 67 -8.35 7.05 2.18
C PRO A 67 -7.22 6.15 1.66
N VAL A 68 -7.49 4.85 1.59
CA VAL A 68 -6.59 3.84 1.04
C VAL A 68 -7.29 3.12 -0.10
N VAL A 69 -6.66 3.06 -1.26
CA VAL A 69 -7.07 2.18 -2.35
C VAL A 69 -6.26 0.90 -2.24
N VAL A 70 -6.94 -0.23 -2.17
CA VAL A 70 -6.34 -1.56 -2.14
C VAL A 70 -6.57 -2.22 -3.48
N GLN A 71 -5.49 -2.63 -4.15
CA GLN A 71 -5.55 -3.40 -5.39
C GLN A 71 -4.98 -4.79 -5.13
N GLU A 72 -5.85 -5.78 -4.98
CA GLU A 72 -5.44 -7.17 -4.90
C GLU A 72 -4.94 -7.63 -6.27
N LEU A 73 -3.76 -8.25 -6.30
CA LEU A 73 -3.12 -8.70 -7.51
C LEU A 73 -3.53 -10.15 -7.82
N SER A 74 -3.62 -10.49 -9.10
CA SER A 74 -3.95 -11.83 -9.55
C SER A 74 -2.79 -12.78 -9.27
N ALA A 75 -3.02 -13.83 -8.46
CA ALA A 75 -2.02 -14.85 -8.16
C ALA A 75 -1.53 -15.61 -9.41
N SER A 76 -2.29 -15.59 -10.51
CA SER A 76 -1.84 -16.15 -11.81
C SER A 76 -0.89 -15.23 -12.58
N LYS A 77 -0.71 -13.98 -12.16
CA LYS A 77 0.11 -12.97 -12.85
C LYS A 77 1.24 -12.41 -11.99
N VAL A 78 1.10 -12.50 -10.66
CA VAL A 78 2.07 -11.99 -9.68
C VAL A 78 2.34 -13.05 -8.62
N ASP A 79 3.57 -13.56 -8.57
CA ASP A 79 4.01 -14.54 -7.58
C ASP A 79 4.40 -13.84 -6.26
N ALA A 80 3.62 -14.09 -5.21
CA ALA A 80 3.81 -13.49 -3.89
C ALA A 80 5.15 -13.84 -3.24
N ARG A 81 5.69 -15.03 -3.50
CA ARG A 81 6.98 -15.48 -2.95
C ARG A 81 8.12 -14.70 -3.56
N ASP A 82 8.06 -14.40 -4.85
CA ASP A 82 9.11 -13.65 -5.54
C ASP A 82 9.05 -12.16 -5.19
N VAL A 83 7.85 -11.58 -5.02
CA VAL A 83 7.69 -10.23 -4.44
C VAL A 83 8.32 -10.17 -3.04
N PHE A 84 7.97 -11.10 -2.15
CA PHE A 84 8.51 -11.13 -0.80
C PHE A 84 10.04 -11.31 -0.79
N ARG A 85 10.57 -12.22 -1.60
CA ARG A 85 12.01 -12.45 -1.71
C ARG A 85 12.75 -11.20 -2.18
N HIS A 86 12.15 -10.42 -3.09
CA HIS A 86 12.73 -9.15 -3.51
C HIS A 86 12.81 -8.15 -2.34
N ILE A 87 11.71 -7.98 -1.61
CA ILE A 87 11.64 -7.09 -0.43
C ILE A 87 12.72 -7.46 0.59
N GLN A 88 12.84 -8.75 0.93
CA GLN A 88 13.86 -9.24 1.86
C GLN A 88 15.28 -8.91 1.39
N ARG A 89 15.61 -9.17 0.11
CA ARG A 89 16.93 -8.84 -0.43
C ARG A 89 17.24 -7.35 -0.37
N CYS A 90 16.25 -6.49 -0.60
CA CYS A 90 16.43 -5.04 -0.48
C CYS A 90 16.61 -4.59 0.97
N ALA A 91 15.91 -5.24 1.91
CA ALA A 91 16.09 -4.98 3.34
C ALA A 91 17.49 -5.41 3.82
N ASP A 92 17.98 -6.57 3.38
CA ASP A 92 19.27 -7.13 3.79
C ASP A 92 20.49 -6.37 3.25
N ARG A 93 20.33 -5.64 2.14
CA ARG A 93 21.43 -4.93 1.47
C ARG A 93 21.66 -3.51 1.97
N GLU A 94 20.84 -3.05 2.91
CA GLU A 94 20.76 -1.63 3.30
C GLU A 94 20.77 -0.70 2.07
N ASP A 95 20.12 -1.10 0.95
CA ASP A 95 20.18 -0.38 -0.33
C ASP A 95 19.83 1.11 -0.10
N GLU A 96 20.88 1.93 -0.05
CA GLU A 96 20.85 3.32 0.42
C GLU A 96 19.91 4.18 -0.44
N HIS A 97 19.34 5.20 0.20
CA HIS A 97 18.42 6.17 -0.39
C HIS A 97 18.98 6.79 -1.68
N LEU A 98 18.33 6.52 -2.81
CA LEU A 98 18.50 7.30 -4.04
C LEU A 98 17.26 8.20 -4.22
N GLY A 99 17.17 9.27 -3.42
CA GLY A 99 16.27 10.40 -3.67
C GLY A 99 14.80 10.24 -3.27
N SER A 100 14.12 11.40 -3.16
CA SER A 100 12.68 11.51 -2.88
C SER A 100 11.83 10.92 -4.01
N GLY A 101 10.83 10.09 -3.69
CA GLY A 101 10.01 9.34 -4.66
C GLY A 101 10.23 7.81 -4.63
N ASP A 102 11.04 7.35 -3.68
CA ASP A 102 11.47 5.96 -3.53
C ASP A 102 10.33 4.96 -3.26
N GLY A 103 9.33 5.28 -2.44
CA GLY A 103 8.34 4.32 -1.97
C GLY A 103 7.55 3.64 -3.10
N SER A 104 7.02 4.43 -4.03
CA SER A 104 6.26 3.91 -5.18
C SER A 104 7.15 3.19 -6.20
N SER A 105 8.37 3.70 -6.44
CA SER A 105 9.35 3.04 -7.29
C SER A 105 9.78 1.68 -6.72
N ARG A 106 10.07 1.60 -5.42
CA ARG A 106 10.47 0.36 -4.74
C ARG A 106 9.33 -0.63 -4.66
N ALA A 107 8.11 -0.17 -4.38
CA ALA A 107 6.92 -1.00 -4.46
C ALA A 107 6.69 -1.56 -5.87
N ALA A 108 6.90 -0.74 -6.91
CA ALA A 108 6.80 -1.20 -8.29
C ALA A 108 7.86 -2.25 -8.62
N LEU A 109 9.11 -2.07 -8.21
CA LEU A 109 10.18 -3.05 -8.38
C LEU A 109 9.89 -4.37 -7.65
N ALA A 110 9.31 -4.29 -6.45
CA ALA A 110 8.90 -5.47 -5.70
C ALA A 110 7.79 -6.24 -6.43
N VAL A 111 6.75 -5.55 -6.92
CA VAL A 111 5.68 -6.18 -7.70
C VAL A 111 6.21 -6.74 -9.01
N GLU A 112 7.08 -5.99 -9.71
CA GLU A 112 7.74 -6.42 -10.95
C GLU A 112 8.53 -7.71 -10.75
N ALA A 113 9.20 -7.89 -9.62
CA ALA A 113 9.94 -9.11 -9.32
C ALA A 113 9.05 -10.36 -9.23
N GLY A 114 7.75 -10.19 -8.93
CA GLY A 114 6.76 -11.27 -8.98
C GLY A 114 6.09 -11.45 -10.35
N MET A 115 6.39 -10.61 -11.33
CA MET A 115 5.75 -10.62 -12.65
C MET A 115 6.64 -11.26 -13.71
N ALA A 116 6.01 -11.83 -14.74
CA ALA A 116 6.73 -12.32 -15.92
C ALA A 116 7.17 -11.21 -16.89
N ALA A 117 6.57 -10.01 -16.80
CA ALA A 117 6.85 -8.88 -17.68
C ALA A 117 7.06 -7.59 -16.86
N PRO A 118 8.06 -6.76 -17.20
CA PRO A 118 8.39 -5.59 -16.40
C PRO A 118 7.38 -4.44 -16.50
N PHE A 119 7.34 -3.59 -15.49
CA PHE A 119 6.68 -2.30 -15.63
C PHE A 119 7.50 -1.38 -16.54
N ASP A 120 6.82 -0.46 -17.22
CA ASP A 120 7.52 0.68 -17.81
C ASP A 120 7.91 1.63 -16.66
N ARG A 121 9.21 1.68 -16.37
CA ARG A 121 9.76 2.36 -15.18
C ARG A 121 9.75 3.88 -15.30
N ALA A 122 9.51 4.42 -16.49
CA ALA A 122 9.49 5.86 -16.69
C ALA A 122 8.37 6.52 -15.87
N GLY A 123 8.77 7.31 -14.87
CA GLY A 123 7.87 8.16 -14.07
C GLY A 123 7.06 7.43 -13.01
N ILE A 124 7.53 6.31 -12.47
CA ILE A 124 6.91 5.67 -11.28
C ILE A 124 7.40 6.33 -9.98
N ASP A 125 7.19 7.63 -9.85
CA ASP A 125 7.57 8.42 -8.67
C ASP A 125 6.36 8.78 -7.80
N THR A 126 5.16 8.33 -8.19
CA THR A 126 3.91 8.61 -7.47
C THR A 126 3.10 7.33 -7.22
N PRO A 127 2.36 7.27 -6.09
CA PRO A 127 1.43 6.19 -5.82
C PRO A 127 0.37 6.04 -6.91
N TYR A 128 -0.12 7.16 -7.45
CA TYR A 128 -1.10 7.17 -8.53
C TYR A 128 -0.58 6.50 -9.81
N LYS A 129 0.70 6.71 -10.18
CA LYS A 129 1.28 6.05 -11.36
C LYS A 129 1.32 4.54 -11.19
N LEU A 130 1.77 4.03 -10.04
CA LEU A 130 1.79 2.58 -9.80
C LEU A 130 0.36 2.00 -9.82
N TYR A 131 -0.59 2.69 -9.18
CA TYR A 131 -2.01 2.32 -9.22
C TYR A 131 -2.52 2.15 -10.67
N GLN A 132 -2.25 3.13 -11.53
CA GLN A 132 -2.65 3.10 -12.94
C GLN A 132 -1.93 1.99 -13.73
N LEU A 133 -0.62 1.82 -13.52
CA LEU A 133 0.15 0.79 -14.20
C LEU A 133 -0.33 -0.63 -13.86
N ALA A 134 -0.65 -0.90 -12.59
CA ALA A 134 -1.19 -2.19 -12.19
C ALA A 134 -2.53 -2.49 -12.89
N LYS A 135 -3.43 -1.49 -13.00
CA LYS A 135 -4.69 -1.65 -13.74
C LYS A 135 -4.45 -1.85 -15.23
N TYR A 136 -3.61 -1.03 -15.84
CA TYR A 136 -3.31 -1.09 -17.27
C TYR A 136 -2.67 -2.43 -17.68
N ARG A 137 -1.77 -2.97 -16.84
CA ARG A 137 -1.20 -4.32 -17.04
C ARG A 137 -2.20 -5.45 -16.79
N GLY A 138 -3.41 -5.14 -16.32
CA GLY A 138 -4.44 -6.11 -16.01
C GLY A 138 -4.03 -7.10 -14.93
N ILE A 139 -3.13 -6.72 -14.02
CA ILE A 139 -2.67 -7.58 -12.92
C ILE A 139 -3.56 -7.46 -11.68
N VAL A 140 -4.43 -6.46 -11.64
CA VAL A 140 -5.39 -6.27 -10.54
C VAL A 140 -6.56 -7.22 -10.73
N SER A 141 -6.78 -8.09 -9.75
CA SER A 141 -7.93 -9.00 -9.71
C SER A 141 -9.14 -8.33 -9.06
N GLN A 142 -8.92 -7.49 -8.06
CA GLN A 142 -9.95 -6.72 -7.36
C GLN A 142 -9.39 -5.39 -6.86
N ALA A 143 -10.24 -4.38 -6.80
CA ALA A 143 -9.92 -3.12 -6.15
C ALA A 143 -11.05 -2.70 -5.19
N TYR A 144 -10.65 -2.16 -4.04
CA TYR A 144 -11.58 -1.56 -3.08
C TYR A 144 -10.95 -0.38 -2.37
N TYR A 145 -11.81 0.51 -1.89
CA TYR A 145 -11.45 1.70 -1.14
C TYR A 145 -11.72 1.42 0.32
N TYR A 146 -10.76 1.72 1.18
CA TYR A 146 -10.91 1.74 2.62
C TYR A 146 -10.82 3.17 3.12
N TRP A 147 -11.78 3.58 3.93
CA TRP A 147 -11.67 4.82 4.68
C TRP A 147 -12.15 4.58 6.11
N GLY A 148 -11.22 4.69 7.06
CA GLY A 148 -11.52 4.63 8.48
C GLY A 148 -12.00 5.99 8.98
N CYS A 149 -13.31 6.23 9.00
CA CYS A 149 -13.85 7.40 9.66
C CYS A 149 -13.79 7.21 11.17
N THR A 150 -12.84 7.88 11.84
CA THR A 150 -12.92 8.11 13.28
C THR A 150 -13.90 9.25 13.52
N GLN A 151 -15.15 8.94 13.86
CA GLN A 151 -16.09 9.96 14.33
C GLN A 151 -15.94 10.11 15.85
N ARG A 152 -15.57 11.32 16.32
CA ARG A 152 -15.73 11.69 17.72
C ARG A 152 -17.16 12.13 17.93
N LYS A 153 -17.95 11.37 18.69
CA LYS A 153 -19.29 11.79 19.12
C LYS A 153 -19.35 11.74 20.64
N GLY A 154 -19.41 12.92 21.27
CA GLY A 154 -19.91 13.16 22.62
C GLY A 154 -19.17 12.49 23.79
N GLU A 155 -19.09 11.17 23.84
CA GLU A 155 -18.64 10.38 25.01
C GLU A 155 -17.97 9.04 24.62
N GLY A 156 -17.54 8.86 23.36
CA GLY A 156 -16.79 7.68 22.93
C GLY A 156 -16.23 7.78 21.51
N GLU A 157 -15.04 7.21 21.29
CA GLU A 157 -14.43 7.08 19.96
C GLU A 157 -14.93 5.78 19.30
N PHE A 158 -15.70 5.89 18.22
CA PHE A 158 -16.09 4.75 17.40
C PHE A 158 -15.41 4.85 16.04
N LYS A 159 -14.77 3.75 15.61
CA LYS A 159 -14.14 3.65 14.29
C LYS A 159 -15.14 3.03 13.32
N LEU A 160 -15.62 3.81 12.36
CA LEU A 160 -16.42 3.32 11.25
C LEU A 160 -15.50 3.09 10.05
N SER A 161 -15.31 1.84 9.64
CA SER A 161 -14.61 1.53 8.40
C SER A 161 -15.62 1.37 7.27
N VAL A 162 -15.54 2.23 6.26
CA VAL A 162 -16.34 2.11 5.05
C VAL A 162 -15.49 1.45 3.97
N PHE A 163 -15.99 0.39 3.35
CA PHE A 163 -15.37 -0.18 2.16
C PHE A 163 -16.28 0.03 0.94
N TYR A 164 -15.69 0.48 -0.16
CA TYR A 164 -16.36 0.51 -1.46
C TYR A 164 -15.64 -0.46 -2.37
N ARG A 165 -16.37 -1.40 -2.98
CA ARG A 165 -15.80 -2.20 -4.07
C ARG A 165 -15.84 -1.38 -5.35
N GLU A 166 -14.76 -1.37 -6.12
CA GLU A 166 -14.77 -0.78 -7.46
C GLU A 166 -15.55 -1.72 -8.39
N THR A 167 -16.88 -1.60 -8.38
CA THR A 167 -17.81 -2.21 -9.34
C THR A 167 -18.48 -1.10 -10.14
N GLU A 168 -19.08 -1.40 -11.29
CA GLU A 168 -19.83 -0.42 -12.11
C GLU A 168 -20.93 0.31 -11.31
N ASN A 169 -21.35 -0.24 -10.17
CA ASN A 169 -22.14 0.42 -9.14
C ASN A 169 -21.49 0.23 -7.75
N PRO A 170 -20.91 1.26 -7.12
CA PRO A 170 -20.21 1.11 -5.84
C PRO A 170 -21.21 0.76 -4.73
N THR A 171 -21.10 -0.45 -4.18
CA THR A 171 -21.89 -0.88 -3.01
C THR A 171 -21.00 -0.88 -1.77
N PRO A 172 -21.49 -0.41 -0.60
CA PRO A 172 -20.79 -0.57 0.65
C PRO A 172 -20.57 -2.06 0.94
N ALA A 173 -19.32 -2.48 1.03
CA ALA A 173 -18.96 -3.84 1.42
C ALA A 173 -18.48 -3.84 2.87
N ILE A 174 -18.84 -4.86 3.65
CA ILE A 174 -18.18 -5.15 4.92
C ILE A 174 -17.12 -6.19 4.59
N CYS A 175 -15.89 -5.75 4.34
CA CYS A 175 -14.78 -6.68 4.08
C CYS A 175 -14.15 -7.09 5.42
N GLN A 176 -14.48 -8.29 5.90
CA GLN A 176 -13.70 -8.92 6.95
C GLN A 176 -12.44 -9.51 6.31
N TRP A 177 -11.30 -8.84 6.51
CA TRP A 177 -10.01 -9.52 6.43
C TRP A 177 -9.95 -10.53 7.58
N ARG A 178 -10.41 -11.76 7.30
CA ARG A 178 -10.23 -12.93 8.15
C ARG A 178 -8.83 -13.50 7.96
#